data_AF-A0A7I4DP03-F1
#
_entry.id   AF-A0A7I4DP03-F1
#
_cell.length_a   1.000
_cell.length_b   1.000
_cell.length_c   1.000
_cell.angle_alpha   90.00
_cell.angle_beta   90.00
_cell.angle_gamma   90.00
#
_symmetry.space_group_name_H-M   'P 1'
#
loop_
_entity.id
_entity.type
_entity.pdbx_description
1 polymer ?
#
loop_
_entity_poly.entity_id
_entity_poly.type
_entity_poly.pdbx_seq_one_letter_code
_entity_poly.pdbx_strand_id
1 'polypeptide(L)'
;MNLMAPHNGRQEPHSSEVHKLYGTVPPMSPLSETLWRDRTNIPVGDTSVRLTWVDIWVTTVRHGSKQAILQGLTGYAEPGSIMAIMGPSGSGKSTVLDTLAGRLAKNTTQTGDILLNGHRKSTLSYGTAAYVTQTDELIGTLTVRETMYYSADLRLPSNMSHADKKALVDSTIQEMGLFDCRHTPVGNWHLRGLSGGEKRRLSIALEILTRPRLLFLDEPTSGLDSAAAFFVVTTLRNLARDGRTVIASIHQPSSEVFELFDNLTLLSGGKLIFFGEAKAANEHFTTAGFPCPSLRNPSDHFLRAINSDFDQVKSNFNCSSNFRDLERVDMLDKMSTNQVVRILSDSYQNSEYAAAAMSRINEILQMQGTVLEGSGSEASFLKQCSTLTRRSFVNMSRDIGYYWLRLVIYITLSLCLGSIFLHLDFSYSSIMVCTSGSITSSTSSSRSSSR
;
A
#
# COMPACT_ATOMS: atom_id res chain seq x y z
N MET A 1 -40.29 38.06 53.07
CA MET A 1 -40.77 36.81 53.65
C MET A 1 -41.64 36.14 52.61
N ASN A 2 -41.15 35.05 52.01
CA ASN A 2 -41.89 34.04 51.22
C ASN A 2 -42.60 34.51 49.93
N LEU A 3 -42.76 33.71 48.87
CA LEU A 3 -42.16 32.49 48.32
C LEU A 3 -42.95 32.26 47.01
N MET A 4 -42.25 31.75 45.99
CA MET A 4 -42.75 30.88 44.92
C MET A 4 -43.74 31.40 43.85
N ALA A 5 -43.45 30.89 42.65
CA ALA A 5 -43.96 31.18 41.32
C ALA A 5 -45.29 30.48 40.98
N PRO A 6 -45.83 30.80 39.80
CA PRO A 6 -46.44 29.77 38.96
C PRO A 6 -45.87 29.73 37.52
N HIS A 7 -45.95 28.54 36.95
CA HIS A 7 -45.70 28.16 35.56
C HIS A 7 -46.40 29.08 34.54
N ASN A 8 -45.69 29.45 33.46
CA ASN A 8 -46.30 29.53 32.13
C ASN A 8 -45.27 29.32 31.01
N GLY A 9 -45.66 28.54 30.00
CA GLY A 9 -44.80 27.99 28.96
C GLY A 9 -44.17 29.04 28.02
N ARG A 10 -42.93 28.76 27.61
CA ARG A 10 -42.29 29.39 26.46
C ARG A 10 -42.02 28.33 25.41
N GLN A 11 -42.63 28.53 24.24
CA GLN A 11 -42.34 27.81 23.00
C GLN A 11 -40.89 28.07 22.60
N GLU A 12 -40.15 26.98 22.37
CA GLU A 12 -38.84 27.02 21.69
C GLU A 12 -39.04 27.27 20.18
N PRO A 13 -38.19 28.06 19.51
CA PRO A 13 -38.36 28.36 18.10
C PRO A 13 -37.94 27.19 17.20
N HIS A 14 -38.74 26.97 16.17
CA HIS A 14 -38.60 25.95 15.13
C HIS A 14 -37.20 25.95 14.47
N SER A 15 -36.63 24.74 14.39
CA SER A 15 -35.32 24.36 13.87
C SER A 15 -35.14 24.48 12.34
N SER A 16 -35.79 25.44 11.68
CA SER A 16 -35.82 25.52 10.21
C SER A 16 -35.04 26.70 9.61
N GLU A 17 -34.43 27.58 10.42
CA GLU A 17 -33.69 28.75 9.91
C GLU A 17 -32.16 28.72 10.13
N VAL A 18 -31.62 27.73 10.83
CA VAL A 18 -30.17 27.62 11.09
C VAL A 18 -29.40 26.91 9.96
N HIS A 19 -30.10 26.28 9.01
CA HIS A 19 -29.49 25.53 7.91
C HIS A 19 -29.10 26.35 6.67
N LYS A 20 -29.20 27.69 6.68
CA LYS A 20 -28.95 28.53 5.49
C LYS A 20 -27.58 29.21 5.42
N LEU A 21 -26.63 28.91 6.32
CA LEU A 21 -25.32 29.60 6.37
C LEU A 21 -24.08 28.73 6.18
N TYR A 22 -24.23 27.42 5.92
CA TYR A 22 -23.10 26.56 5.53
C TYR A 22 -23.38 25.90 4.19
N GLY A 23 -22.48 26.12 3.23
CA GLY A 23 -22.54 25.55 1.89
C GLY A 23 -22.76 24.04 1.95
N THR A 24 -23.58 23.55 1.01
CA THR A 24 -23.93 22.14 0.85
C THR A 24 -22.66 21.29 0.73
N VAL A 25 -22.40 20.47 1.75
CA VAL A 25 -21.38 19.40 1.72
C VAL A 25 -21.78 18.44 0.58
N PRO A 26 -20.84 18.01 -0.29
CA PRO A 26 -21.15 17.04 -1.34
C PRO A 26 -21.69 15.74 -0.74
N PRO A 27 -22.63 15.05 -1.42
CA PRO A 27 -23.21 13.82 -0.90
C PRO A 27 -22.12 12.75 -0.71
N MET A 28 -22.21 12.08 0.44
CA MET A 28 -21.35 10.95 0.81
C MET A 28 -21.43 9.81 -0.21
N SER A 29 -20.33 9.11 -0.42
CA SER A 29 -20.30 7.90 -1.25
C SER A 29 -21.29 6.84 -0.69
N PRO A 30 -21.88 5.96 -1.53
CA PRO A 30 -22.75 4.87 -1.04
C PRO A 30 -22.08 3.99 0.04
N LEU A 31 -20.74 3.95 0.04
CA LEU A 31 -19.92 3.25 1.03
C LEU A 31 -19.80 3.98 2.36
N SER A 32 -19.89 5.31 2.37
CA SER A 32 -19.96 6.09 3.61
C SER A 32 -21.39 6.06 4.17
N GLU A 33 -22.45 6.09 3.36
CA GLU A 33 -23.83 5.88 3.86
C GLU A 33 -24.00 4.56 4.63
N THR A 34 -23.42 3.46 4.13
CA THR A 34 -23.44 2.16 4.84
C THR A 34 -22.58 2.13 6.10
N LEU A 35 -21.57 3.00 6.19
CA LEU A 35 -20.68 3.16 7.35
C LEU A 35 -21.38 3.86 8.52
N TRP A 36 -22.32 4.78 8.20
CA TRP A 36 -23.03 5.60 9.18
C TRP A 36 -24.39 5.02 9.61
N ARG A 37 -25.05 4.22 8.76
CA ARG A 37 -26.38 3.65 9.09
C ARG A 37 -26.33 2.61 10.23
N ASP A 38 -25.28 1.79 10.30
CA ASP A 38 -25.17 0.68 11.27
C ASP A 38 -24.47 1.05 12.60
N ARG A 39 -23.92 2.26 12.72
CA ARG A 39 -23.19 2.73 13.93
C ARG A 39 -23.93 3.80 14.74
N THR A 40 -25.23 3.99 14.50
CA THR A 40 -26.07 5.03 15.14
C THR A 40 -26.24 4.90 16.66
N ASN A 41 -25.62 3.92 17.33
CA ASN A 41 -25.65 3.76 18.80
C ASN A 41 -24.30 3.96 19.51
N ILE A 42 -23.24 4.42 18.84
CA ILE A 42 -21.96 4.77 19.50
C ILE A 42 -21.80 6.30 19.44
N PRO A 43 -21.54 7.00 20.55
CA PRO A 43 -21.35 8.45 20.54
C PRO A 43 -20.24 8.80 19.54
N VAL A 44 -20.44 9.88 18.78
CA VAL A 44 -19.52 10.43 17.79
C VAL A 44 -18.22 10.90 18.47
N GLY A 45 -17.35 9.95 18.81
CA GLY A 45 -15.95 10.17 19.10
C GLY A 45 -15.15 10.03 17.82
N ASP A 46 -14.21 10.94 17.58
CA ASP A 46 -13.39 11.06 16.38
C ASP A 46 -12.74 9.71 15.99
N THR A 47 -13.38 8.96 15.08
CA THR A 47 -12.92 7.63 14.63
C THR A 47 -11.73 7.70 13.67
N SER A 48 -11.17 8.88 13.48
CA SER A 48 -10.11 9.14 12.53
C SER A 48 -8.73 8.75 13.07
N VAL A 49 -7.78 8.46 12.17
CA VAL A 49 -6.45 7.96 12.54
C VAL A 49 -5.40 8.94 12.08
N ARG A 50 -4.81 9.66 13.03
CA ARG A 50 -3.67 10.53 12.81
C ARG A 50 -2.40 9.73 13.08
N LEU A 51 -1.46 9.76 12.14
CA LEU A 51 -0.17 9.10 12.26
C LEU A 51 0.89 10.18 12.37
N THR A 52 1.72 10.14 13.41
CA THR A 52 2.86 11.05 13.57
C THR A 52 4.13 10.25 13.74
N TRP A 53 5.23 10.74 13.17
CA TRP A 53 6.54 10.15 13.37
C TRP A 53 7.59 11.22 13.60
N VAL A 54 8.51 10.96 14.53
CA VAL A 54 9.53 11.91 14.95
C VAL A 54 10.89 11.19 14.98
N ASP A 55 11.87 11.83 14.34
CA ASP A 55 13.28 11.40 14.31
C ASP A 55 13.46 9.92 13.95
N ILE A 56 12.81 9.47 12.88
CA ILE A 56 12.90 8.08 12.44
C ILE A 56 14.23 7.83 11.73
N TRP A 57 15.01 6.90 12.27
CA TRP A 57 16.18 6.33 11.61
C TRP A 57 16.00 4.85 11.37
N VAL A 58 16.44 4.40 10.21
CA VAL A 58 16.47 2.97 9.87
C VAL A 58 17.85 2.63 9.37
N THR A 59 18.47 1.63 10.00
CA THR A 59 19.77 1.10 9.60
C THR A 59 19.64 -0.36 9.24
N THR A 60 20.30 -0.79 8.18
CA THR A 60 20.42 -2.19 7.78
C THR A 60 21.86 -2.66 7.97
N VAL A 61 22.03 -3.92 8.32
CA VAL A 61 23.34 -4.57 8.25
C VAL A 61 23.46 -5.26 6.89
N ARG A 62 24.36 -4.78 6.03
CA ARG A 62 24.72 -5.43 4.76
C ARG A 62 26.22 -5.72 4.76
N HIS A 63 26.58 -6.99 4.51
CA HIS A 63 27.97 -7.46 4.48
C HIS A 63 28.80 -7.05 5.71
N GLY A 64 28.19 -7.10 6.91
CA GLY A 64 28.85 -6.72 8.18
C GLY A 64 28.98 -5.21 8.42
N SER A 65 28.64 -4.36 7.44
CA SER A 65 28.61 -2.90 7.61
C SER A 65 27.19 -2.40 7.91
N LYS A 66 27.08 -1.45 8.85
CA LYS A 66 25.81 -0.74 9.13
C LYS A 66 25.64 0.38 8.09
N GLN A 67 24.57 0.30 7.31
CA GLN A 67 24.20 1.33 6.34
C GLN A 67 22.89 1.99 6.80
N ALA A 68 22.89 3.32 6.91
CA ALA A 68 21.68 4.09 7.17
C ALA A 68 20.84 4.17 5.90
N ILE A 69 19.58 3.73 5.98
CA ILE A 69 18.59 3.84 4.92
C ILE A 69 17.76 5.10 5.10
N LEU A 70 17.34 5.41 6.34
CA LEU A 70 16.55 6.61 6.69
C LEU A 70 17.28 7.40 7.77
N GLN A 71 17.24 8.72 7.68
CA GLN A 71 18.02 9.63 8.53
C GLN A 71 17.12 10.75 9.09
N GLY A 72 16.64 10.59 10.32
CA GLY A 72 15.95 11.63 11.09
C GLY A 72 14.67 12.14 10.43
N LEU A 73 13.80 11.25 9.95
CA LEU A 73 12.55 11.65 9.31
C LEU A 73 11.50 12.05 10.35
N THR A 74 10.86 13.19 10.12
CA THR A 74 9.78 13.71 10.96
C THR A 74 8.62 14.18 10.08
N GLY A 75 7.39 13.90 10.49
CA GLY A 75 6.19 14.26 9.74
C GLY A 75 4.91 13.70 10.37
N TYR A 76 3.78 13.98 9.71
CA TYR A 76 2.46 13.56 10.17
C TYR A 76 1.52 13.31 8.99
N ALA A 77 0.57 12.39 9.14
CA ALA A 77 -0.51 12.15 8.19
C ALA A 77 -1.86 12.22 8.89
N GLU A 78 -2.81 12.92 8.26
CA GLU A 78 -4.12 13.22 8.83
C GLU A 78 -5.27 12.64 7.99
N PRO A 79 -6.39 12.32 8.65
CA PRO A 79 -7.60 11.88 7.98
C PRO A 79 -8.15 12.96 7.06
N GLY A 80 -8.81 12.57 5.97
CA GLY A 80 -9.34 13.55 5.01
C GLY A 80 -8.32 14.02 3.98
N SER A 81 -7.05 13.62 4.13
CA SER A 81 -5.95 14.00 3.24
C SER A 81 -5.26 12.78 2.64
N ILE A 82 -4.80 12.93 1.40
CA ILE A 82 -3.91 11.96 0.75
C ILE A 82 -2.49 12.52 0.69
N MET A 83 -1.54 11.72 1.19
CA MET A 83 -0.12 12.06 1.19
C MET A 83 0.65 11.26 0.14
N ALA A 84 1.43 11.94 -0.68
CA ALA A 84 2.40 11.33 -1.59
C ALA A 84 3.81 11.32 -0.98
N ILE A 85 4.46 10.16 -0.99
CA ILE A 85 5.89 10.01 -0.73
C ILE A 85 6.59 9.85 -2.07
N MET A 86 7.42 10.82 -2.41
CA MET A 86 8.12 10.90 -3.69
C MET A 86 9.64 10.96 -3.49
N GLY A 87 10.37 10.47 -4.49
CA GLY A 87 11.83 10.45 -4.47
C GLY A 87 12.39 9.49 -5.53
N PRO A 88 13.68 9.61 -5.87
CA PRO A 88 14.33 8.74 -6.84
C PRO A 88 14.36 7.29 -6.36
N SER A 89 14.70 6.39 -7.28
CA SER A 89 14.93 4.98 -6.95
C SER A 89 15.99 4.85 -5.85
N GLY A 90 15.73 4.01 -4.85
CA GLY A 90 16.64 3.85 -3.71
C GLY A 90 16.63 4.97 -2.68
N SER A 91 15.74 5.97 -2.77
CA SER A 91 15.66 7.06 -1.79
C SER A 91 15.09 6.66 -0.42
N GLY A 92 14.53 5.46 -0.29
CA GLY A 92 13.94 4.94 0.95
C GLY A 92 12.41 5.02 1.03
N LYS A 93 11.68 5.33 -0.06
CA LYS A 93 10.20 5.43 -0.07
C LYS A 93 9.48 4.22 0.54
N SER A 94 9.73 3.02 0.00
CA SER A 94 9.13 1.78 0.51
C SER A 94 9.58 1.50 1.95
N THR A 95 10.82 1.84 2.32
CA THR A 95 11.30 1.72 3.70
C THR A 95 10.55 2.64 4.65
N VAL A 96 10.21 3.87 4.25
CA VAL A 96 9.35 4.77 5.05
C VAL A 96 7.98 4.14 5.23
N LEU A 97 7.34 3.70 4.14
CA LEU A 97 6.03 3.03 4.21
C LEU A 97 6.06 1.79 5.12
N ASP A 98 7.04 0.91 4.96
CA ASP A 98 7.20 -0.29 5.78
C ASP A 98 7.46 0.05 7.26
N THR A 99 8.22 1.11 7.53
CA THR A 99 8.47 1.59 8.90
C THR A 99 7.18 2.08 9.55
N LEU A 100 6.42 2.92 8.83
CA LEU A 100 5.13 3.44 9.27
C LEU A 100 4.07 2.33 9.41
N ALA A 101 4.11 1.30 8.56
CA ALA A 101 3.25 0.13 8.62
C ALA A 101 3.73 -0.94 9.62
N GLY A 102 4.95 -0.83 10.16
CA GLY A 102 5.51 -1.78 11.14
C GLY A 102 5.89 -3.13 10.52
N ARG A 103 6.25 -3.12 9.25
CA ARG A 103 6.60 -4.27 8.42
C ARG A 103 8.10 -4.39 8.17
N LEU A 104 8.92 -3.62 8.88
CA LEU A 104 10.37 -3.64 8.75
C LEU A 104 10.94 -5.06 8.93
N ALA A 105 11.90 -5.41 8.08
CA ALA A 105 12.55 -6.70 8.12
C ALA A 105 13.38 -6.88 9.40
N LYS A 106 13.47 -8.13 9.89
CA LYS A 106 14.14 -8.47 11.17
C LYS A 106 15.63 -8.09 11.23
N ASN A 107 16.28 -7.86 10.09
CA ASN A 107 17.69 -7.47 9.98
C ASN A 107 17.90 -5.93 9.99
N THR A 108 16.84 -5.16 10.23
CA THR A 108 16.90 -3.70 10.31
C THR A 108 16.69 -3.22 11.74
N THR A 109 17.39 -2.15 12.11
CA THR A 109 17.20 -1.47 13.39
C THR A 109 16.52 -0.13 13.15
N GLN A 110 15.38 0.06 13.82
CA GLN A 110 14.61 1.30 13.82
C GLN A 110 14.85 2.08 15.12
N THR A 111 15.05 3.39 15.02
CA THR A 111 14.97 4.33 16.15
C THR A 111 14.00 5.47 15.83
N GLY A 112 13.62 6.25 16.84
CA GLY A 112 12.61 7.30 16.74
C GLY A 112 11.23 6.81 17.19
N ASP A 113 10.27 7.73 17.22
CA ASP A 113 8.93 7.48 17.74
C ASP A 113 7.87 7.54 16.63
N ILE A 114 7.03 6.51 16.57
CA ILE A 114 5.83 6.47 15.74
C ILE A 114 4.63 6.40 16.66
N LEU A 115 3.71 7.35 16.52
CA LEU A 115 2.51 7.44 17.33
C LEU A 115 1.27 7.43 16.44
N LEU A 116 0.24 6.73 16.93
CA LEU A 116 -1.09 6.68 16.36
C LEU A 116 -2.02 7.38 17.34
N ASN A 117 -2.64 8.48 16.91
CA ASN A 117 -3.54 9.27 17.77
C ASN A 117 -2.89 9.68 19.11
N GLY A 118 -1.58 10.00 19.10
CA GLY A 118 -0.83 10.37 20.31
C GLY A 118 -0.32 9.19 21.15
N HIS A 119 -0.70 7.95 20.83
CA HIS A 119 -0.24 6.76 21.54
C HIS A 119 0.91 6.06 20.80
N ARG A 120 1.95 5.66 21.54
CA ARG A 120 3.09 4.93 20.97
C ARG A 120 2.61 3.61 20.35
N LYS A 121 3.08 3.33 19.15
CA LYS A 121 2.67 2.18 18.33
C LYS A 121 2.95 0.84 19.04
N SER A 122 1.96 0.34 19.76
CA SER A 122 1.82 -1.09 20.12
C SER A 122 1.13 -1.75 18.93
N THR A 123 1.88 -2.42 18.07
CA THR A 123 1.45 -3.31 16.95
C THR A 123 0.09 -2.97 16.33
N LEU A 124 0.09 -2.42 15.10
CA LEU A 124 -1.13 -2.12 14.35
C LEU A 124 -2.09 -3.32 14.38
N SER A 125 -3.25 -3.13 15.03
CA SER A 125 -4.23 -4.20 15.16
C SER A 125 -4.87 -4.51 13.82
N TYR A 126 -5.11 -5.81 13.56
CA TYR A 126 -5.74 -6.30 12.35
C TYR A 126 -7.04 -5.54 12.04
N GLY A 127 -7.21 -5.10 10.79
CA GLY A 127 -8.37 -4.30 10.34
C GLY A 127 -8.27 -2.79 10.56
N THR A 128 -7.29 -2.31 11.34
CA THR A 128 -7.10 -0.86 11.56
C THR A 128 -6.36 -0.21 10.41
N ALA A 129 -5.32 -0.89 9.90
CA ALA A 129 -4.53 -0.47 8.77
C ALA A 129 -4.52 -1.54 7.68
N ALA A 130 -4.41 -1.11 6.43
CA ALA A 130 -4.18 -1.99 5.28
C ALA A 130 -2.95 -1.54 4.50
N TYR A 131 -2.31 -2.50 3.83
CA TYR A 131 -1.07 -2.28 3.09
C TYR A 131 -1.18 -2.90 1.71
N VAL A 132 -1.14 -2.07 0.67
CA VAL A 132 -1.08 -2.51 -0.73
C VAL A 132 0.39 -2.58 -1.14
N THR A 133 0.86 -3.78 -1.47
CA THR A 133 2.24 -4.01 -1.93
C THR A 133 2.44 -3.52 -3.37
N GLN A 134 3.71 -3.36 -3.78
CA GLN A 134 4.06 -2.99 -5.15
C GLN A 134 3.60 -4.05 -6.17
N THR A 135 3.73 -5.34 -5.83
CA THR A 135 3.31 -6.45 -6.69
C THR A 135 1.91 -6.95 -6.36
N ASP A 136 1.12 -7.24 -7.39
CA ASP A 136 -0.22 -7.80 -7.25
C ASP A 136 -0.16 -9.33 -7.22
N GLU A 137 -0.28 -9.93 -6.03
CA GLU A 137 -0.31 -11.38 -5.85
C GLU A 137 -1.75 -11.91 -5.94
N LEU A 138 -2.18 -12.23 -7.16
CA LEU A 138 -3.54 -12.69 -7.44
C LEU A 138 -3.56 -14.08 -8.09
N ILE A 139 -4.55 -14.90 -7.72
CA ILE A 139 -4.74 -16.23 -8.32
C ILE A 139 -5.41 -16.08 -9.69
N GLY A 140 -4.64 -16.29 -10.76
CA GLY A 140 -5.07 -16.03 -12.14
C GLY A 140 -6.29 -16.82 -12.63
N THR A 141 -6.59 -17.99 -12.06
CA THR A 141 -7.73 -18.84 -12.48
C THR A 141 -9.07 -18.43 -11.87
N LEU A 142 -9.04 -17.57 -10.83
CA LEU A 142 -10.23 -17.08 -10.16
C LEU A 142 -10.74 -15.83 -10.85
N THR A 143 -12.05 -15.61 -10.78
CA THR A 143 -12.66 -14.35 -11.24
C THR A 143 -12.47 -13.23 -10.23
N VAL A 144 -12.64 -11.98 -10.66
CA VAL A 144 -12.65 -10.79 -9.79
C VAL A 144 -13.59 -11.01 -8.59
N ARG A 145 -14.85 -11.39 -8.85
CA ARG A 145 -15.86 -11.58 -7.82
C ARG A 145 -15.52 -12.72 -6.86
N GLU A 146 -15.03 -13.85 -7.37
CA GLU A 146 -14.60 -14.97 -6.52
C GLU A 146 -13.43 -14.57 -5.62
N THR A 147 -12.44 -13.87 -6.16
CA THR A 147 -11.25 -13.43 -5.42
C THR A 147 -11.66 -12.52 -4.25
N MET A 148 -12.51 -11.53 -4.52
CA MET A 148 -13.03 -10.64 -3.48
C MET A 148 -13.93 -11.35 -2.47
N TYR A 149 -14.77 -12.29 -2.92
CA TYR A 149 -15.62 -13.07 -2.03
C TYR A 149 -14.81 -13.97 -1.09
N TYR A 150 -13.77 -14.66 -1.58
CA TYR A 150 -12.87 -15.43 -0.72
C TYR A 150 -12.13 -14.54 0.29
N SER A 151 -11.71 -13.35 -0.11
CA SER A 151 -11.13 -12.36 0.82
C SER A 151 -12.14 -11.91 1.88
N ALA A 152 -13.38 -11.64 1.47
CA ALA A 152 -14.48 -11.26 2.35
C ALA A 152 -14.78 -12.34 3.40
N ASP A 153 -14.80 -13.60 3.01
CA ASP A 153 -15.11 -14.70 3.92
C ASP A 153 -14.00 -14.95 4.95
N LEU A 154 -12.74 -14.63 4.61
CA LEU A 154 -11.58 -14.80 5.48
C LEU A 154 -11.33 -13.58 6.39
N ARG A 155 -11.49 -12.36 5.86
CA ARG A 155 -11.09 -11.12 6.53
C ARG A 155 -12.23 -10.37 7.23
N LEU A 156 -13.48 -10.57 6.79
CA LEU A 156 -14.63 -9.89 7.43
C LEU A 156 -15.16 -10.68 8.64
N PRO A 157 -15.73 -9.99 9.63
CA PRO A 157 -16.30 -10.61 10.83
C PRO A 157 -17.22 -11.80 10.54
N SER A 158 -17.15 -12.80 11.40
CA SER A 158 -17.93 -14.04 11.27
C SER A 158 -19.42 -13.85 11.55
N ASN A 159 -19.79 -12.82 12.31
CA ASN A 159 -21.18 -12.44 12.64
C ASN A 159 -21.94 -11.79 11.47
N MET A 160 -21.25 -11.32 10.43
CA MET A 160 -21.87 -10.70 9.27
C MET A 160 -22.52 -11.76 8.37
N SER A 161 -23.75 -11.49 7.92
CA SER A 161 -24.50 -12.43 7.08
C SER A 161 -23.86 -12.61 5.71
N HIS A 162 -24.07 -13.77 5.08
CA HIS A 162 -23.56 -14.02 3.73
C HIS A 162 -24.13 -13.05 2.68
N ALA A 163 -25.37 -12.59 2.86
CA ALA A 163 -25.99 -11.60 1.99
C ALA A 163 -25.28 -10.24 2.09
N ASP A 164 -24.98 -9.80 3.31
CA ASP A 164 -24.30 -8.52 3.55
C ASP A 164 -22.86 -8.56 3.06
N LYS A 165 -22.14 -9.68 3.26
CA LYS A 165 -20.80 -9.88 2.69
C LYS A 165 -20.80 -9.78 1.17
N LYS A 166 -21.80 -10.39 0.52
CA LYS A 166 -21.94 -10.35 -0.93
C LYS A 166 -22.28 -8.94 -1.43
N ALA A 167 -23.21 -8.25 -0.77
CA ALA A 167 -23.56 -6.87 -1.09
C ALA A 167 -22.36 -5.93 -0.95
N LEU A 168 -21.57 -6.11 0.12
CA LEU A 168 -20.33 -5.37 0.32
C LEU A 168 -19.33 -5.61 -0.82
N VAL A 169 -19.07 -6.88 -1.18
CA VAL A 169 -18.18 -7.22 -2.29
C VAL A 169 -18.65 -6.58 -3.59
N ASP A 170 -19.93 -6.71 -3.93
CA ASP A 170 -20.48 -6.15 -5.15
C ASP A 170 -20.38 -4.61 -5.17
N SER A 171 -20.60 -3.95 -4.02
CA SER A 171 -20.42 -2.49 -3.87
C SER A 171 -18.96 -2.05 -4.06
N THR A 172 -17.99 -2.77 -3.48
CA THR A 172 -16.56 -2.44 -3.63
C THR A 172 -16.08 -2.69 -5.07
N ILE A 173 -16.59 -3.73 -5.74
CA ILE A 173 -16.32 -3.97 -7.17
C ILE A 173 -16.79 -2.79 -8.01
N GLN A 174 -17.98 -2.26 -7.72
CA GLN A 174 -18.54 -1.13 -8.44
C GLN A 174 -17.73 0.16 -8.22
N GLU A 175 -17.36 0.45 -6.97
CA GLU A 175 -16.53 1.62 -6.63
C GLU A 175 -15.18 1.61 -7.37
N MET A 176 -14.53 0.44 -7.44
CA MET A 176 -13.25 0.29 -8.11
C MET A 176 -13.35 0.22 -9.65
N GLY A 177 -14.54 0.44 -10.22
CA GLY A 177 -14.76 0.40 -11.67
C GLY A 177 -14.47 -0.98 -12.28
N LEU A 178 -14.75 -2.05 -11.54
CA LEU A 178 -14.52 -3.44 -11.95
C LEU A 178 -15.83 -4.22 -12.22
N PHE A 179 -16.96 -3.52 -12.28
CA PHE A 179 -18.27 -4.16 -12.39
C PHE A 179 -18.43 -4.97 -13.68
N ASP A 180 -17.93 -4.45 -14.80
CA ASP A 180 -18.03 -5.09 -16.11
C ASP A 180 -17.16 -6.35 -16.19
N CYS A 181 -15.99 -6.34 -15.54
CA CYS A 181 -15.06 -7.46 -15.49
C CYS A 181 -15.22 -8.38 -14.27
N ARG A 182 -16.31 -8.24 -13.50
CA ARG A 182 -16.54 -9.00 -12.25
C ARG A 182 -16.52 -10.53 -12.43
N HIS A 183 -16.91 -11.02 -13.61
CA HIS A 183 -16.93 -12.45 -13.97
C HIS A 183 -15.72 -12.88 -14.82
N THR A 184 -14.83 -11.95 -15.15
CA THR A 184 -13.62 -12.22 -15.92
C THR A 184 -12.57 -12.84 -15.00
N PRO A 185 -11.84 -13.89 -15.45
CA PRO A 185 -10.71 -14.42 -14.71
C PRO A 185 -9.61 -13.36 -14.58
N VAL A 186 -8.90 -13.36 -13.46
CA VAL A 186 -7.75 -12.46 -13.24
C VAL A 186 -6.70 -12.64 -14.35
N GLY A 187 -6.50 -13.88 -14.79
CA GLY A 187 -5.54 -14.25 -15.81
C GLY A 187 -4.14 -14.49 -15.25
N ASN A 188 -3.44 -15.45 -15.83
CA ASN A 188 -2.05 -15.78 -15.55
C ASN A 188 -1.23 -15.68 -16.85
N TRP A 189 -0.01 -16.19 -16.86
CA TRP A 189 0.87 -16.13 -18.03
C TRP A 189 0.36 -16.92 -19.24
N HIS A 190 -0.52 -17.92 -19.04
CA HIS A 190 -1.14 -18.70 -20.13
C HIS A 190 -2.59 -18.30 -20.43
N LEU A 191 -3.31 -17.81 -19.42
CA LEU A 191 -4.72 -17.48 -19.48
C LEU A 191 -4.87 -15.97 -19.56
N ARG A 192 -5.35 -15.48 -20.69
CA ARG A 192 -5.75 -14.07 -20.84
C ARG A 192 -6.82 -13.74 -19.81
N GLY A 193 -6.66 -12.61 -19.13
CA GLY A 193 -7.61 -12.12 -18.14
C GLY A 193 -7.62 -10.59 -18.11
N LEU A 194 -7.61 -10.05 -16.90
CA LEU A 194 -7.65 -8.61 -16.65
C LEU A 194 -6.42 -7.87 -17.22
N SER A 195 -6.64 -6.61 -17.59
CA SER A 195 -5.57 -5.66 -17.87
C SER A 195 -4.73 -5.36 -16.62
N GLY A 196 -3.54 -4.79 -16.80
CA GLY A 196 -2.68 -4.39 -15.67
C GLY A 196 -3.37 -3.41 -14.71
N GLY A 197 -4.07 -2.41 -15.25
CA GLY A 197 -4.88 -1.46 -14.47
C GLY A 197 -6.01 -2.11 -13.70
N GLU A 198 -6.73 -3.05 -14.31
CA GLU A 198 -7.79 -3.78 -13.60
C GLU A 198 -7.25 -4.69 -12.49
N LYS A 199 -6.10 -5.36 -12.72
CA LYS A 199 -5.42 -6.15 -11.68
C LYS A 199 -5.00 -5.28 -10.50
N ARG A 200 -4.45 -4.10 -10.79
CA ARG A 200 -4.05 -3.15 -9.76
C ARG A 200 -5.24 -2.65 -8.94
N ARG A 201 -6.34 -2.31 -9.62
CA ARG A 201 -7.60 -1.94 -8.95
C ARG A 201 -8.15 -3.08 -8.10
N LEU A 202 -8.07 -4.33 -8.56
CA LEU A 202 -8.50 -5.50 -7.78
C LEU A 202 -7.64 -5.69 -6.53
N SER A 203 -6.32 -5.54 -6.65
CA SER A 203 -5.38 -5.60 -5.51
C SER A 203 -5.73 -4.57 -4.44
N ILE A 204 -5.98 -3.33 -4.85
CA ILE A 204 -6.41 -2.25 -3.96
C ILE A 204 -7.80 -2.55 -3.36
N ALA A 205 -8.74 -3.09 -4.15
CA ALA A 205 -10.08 -3.47 -3.69
C ALA A 205 -10.05 -4.52 -2.57
N LEU A 206 -9.12 -5.48 -2.63
CA LEU A 206 -8.98 -6.53 -1.62
C LEU A 206 -8.55 -5.98 -0.26
N GLU A 207 -7.76 -4.90 -0.25
CA GLU A 207 -7.29 -4.22 0.95
C GLU A 207 -8.34 -3.23 1.50
N ILE A 208 -9.10 -2.56 0.64
CA ILE A 208 -10.19 -1.66 1.07
C ILE A 208 -11.40 -2.43 1.60
N LEU A 209 -11.58 -3.70 1.23
CA LEU A 209 -12.70 -4.54 1.63
C LEU A 209 -12.91 -4.61 3.15
N THR A 210 -11.84 -4.58 3.94
CA THR A 210 -11.88 -4.57 5.41
C THR A 210 -12.23 -3.20 6.01
N ARG A 211 -12.44 -2.19 5.15
CA ARG A 211 -12.66 -0.78 5.49
C ARG A 211 -11.63 -0.24 6.48
N PRO A 212 -10.33 -0.28 6.12
CA PRO A 212 -9.27 0.22 6.97
C PRO A 212 -9.40 1.73 7.19
N ARG A 213 -8.94 2.21 8.35
CA ARG A 213 -8.89 3.66 8.66
C ARG A 213 -7.59 4.29 8.17
N LEU A 214 -6.53 3.49 8.10
CA LEU A 214 -5.21 3.88 7.63
C LEU A 214 -4.83 3.00 6.43
N LEU A 215 -4.50 3.61 5.31
CA LEU A 215 -4.16 2.91 4.08
C LEU A 215 -2.75 3.29 3.62
N PHE A 216 -1.89 2.29 3.50
CA PHE A 216 -0.55 2.42 2.94
C PHE A 216 -0.53 1.80 1.55
N LEU A 217 -0.01 2.51 0.55
CA LEU A 217 0.13 1.99 -0.82
C LEU A 217 1.54 2.16 -1.32
N ASP A 218 2.19 1.06 -1.67
CA ASP A 218 3.52 1.10 -2.28
C ASP A 218 3.39 1.10 -3.81
N GLU A 219 3.70 2.24 -4.42
CA GLU A 219 3.65 2.53 -5.86
C GLU A 219 2.33 2.07 -6.54
N PRO A 220 1.15 2.60 -6.11
CA PRO A 220 -0.15 2.23 -6.67
C PRO A 220 -0.29 2.49 -8.16
N THR A 221 0.48 3.42 -8.73
CA THR A 221 0.43 3.83 -10.14
C THR A 221 1.50 3.16 -11.02
N SER A 222 2.34 2.29 -10.46
CA SER A 222 3.43 1.65 -11.21
C SER A 222 2.89 0.70 -12.28
N GLY A 223 3.42 0.79 -13.50
CA GLY A 223 3.00 -0.04 -14.63
C GLY A 223 1.61 0.28 -15.19
N LEU A 224 1.00 1.41 -14.78
CA LEU A 224 -0.28 1.87 -15.30
C LEU A 224 -0.11 2.95 -16.37
N ASP A 225 -1.05 2.99 -17.31
CA ASP A 225 -1.23 4.12 -18.21
C ASP A 225 -1.83 5.32 -17.45
N SER A 226 -1.73 6.52 -18.05
CA SER A 226 -2.13 7.77 -17.40
C SER A 226 -3.59 7.78 -16.97
N ALA A 227 -4.50 7.21 -17.77
CA ALA A 227 -5.92 7.17 -17.44
C ALA A 227 -6.22 6.23 -16.26
N ALA A 228 -5.64 5.03 -16.25
CA ALA A 228 -5.79 4.11 -15.13
C ALA A 228 -5.15 4.65 -13.84
N ALA A 229 -3.98 5.30 -13.93
CA ALA A 229 -3.34 5.95 -12.79
C ALA A 229 -4.22 7.07 -12.20
N PHE A 230 -4.78 7.93 -13.05
CA PHE A 230 -5.69 9.00 -12.63
C PHE A 230 -6.93 8.44 -11.92
N PHE A 231 -7.54 7.38 -12.46
CA PHE A 231 -8.67 6.71 -11.82
C PHE A 231 -8.32 6.18 -10.43
N VAL A 232 -7.19 5.49 -10.30
CA VAL A 232 -6.73 4.92 -9.02
C VAL A 232 -6.53 6.03 -7.99
N VAL A 233 -5.78 7.08 -8.33
CA VAL A 233 -5.48 8.16 -7.37
C VAL A 233 -6.74 8.96 -7.02
N THR A 234 -7.66 9.17 -7.97
CA THR A 234 -8.97 9.79 -7.68
C THR A 234 -9.78 8.96 -6.70
N THR A 235 -9.80 7.64 -6.87
CA THR A 235 -10.49 6.72 -5.96
C THR A 235 -9.86 6.78 -4.56
N LEU A 236 -8.52 6.76 -4.46
CA LEU A 236 -7.81 6.90 -3.19
C LEU A 236 -8.07 8.24 -2.51
N ARG A 237 -8.17 9.32 -3.28
CA ARG A 237 -8.52 10.65 -2.76
C ARG A 237 -9.96 10.67 -2.21
N ASN A 238 -10.90 10.06 -2.91
CA ASN A 238 -12.29 9.94 -2.42
C ASN A 238 -12.35 9.14 -1.11
N LEU A 239 -11.61 8.03 -1.02
CA LEU A 239 -11.49 7.24 0.21
C LEU A 239 -10.88 8.03 1.36
N ALA A 240 -9.91 8.91 1.09
CA ALA A 240 -9.34 9.82 2.08
C ALA A 240 -10.40 10.82 2.57
N ARG A 241 -11.17 11.43 1.65
CA ARG A 241 -12.22 12.41 1.95
C ARG A 241 -13.36 11.86 2.81
N ASP A 242 -13.60 10.55 2.77
CA ASP A 242 -14.49 9.83 3.69
C ASP A 242 -13.96 9.77 5.16
N GLY A 243 -12.81 10.39 5.46
CA GLY A 243 -12.22 10.44 6.80
C GLY A 243 -11.13 9.40 7.06
N ARG A 244 -10.58 8.79 6.00
CA ARG A 244 -9.44 7.86 6.09
C ARG A 244 -8.11 8.61 5.91
N THR A 245 -7.05 8.02 6.42
CA THR A 245 -5.68 8.52 6.22
C THR A 245 -5.00 7.66 5.17
N VAL A 246 -4.60 8.28 4.06
CA VAL A 246 -4.02 7.56 2.91
C VAL A 246 -2.60 8.06 2.66
N ILE A 247 -1.65 7.13 2.65
CA ILE A 247 -0.23 7.41 2.38
C ILE A 247 0.20 6.51 1.22
N ALA A 248 0.66 7.12 0.13
CA ALA A 248 1.08 6.41 -1.07
C ALA A 248 2.50 6.79 -1.47
N SER A 249 3.36 5.83 -1.77
CA SER A 249 4.61 6.11 -2.49
C SER A 249 4.31 6.25 -3.97
N ILE A 250 4.81 7.31 -4.62
CA ILE A 250 4.52 7.58 -6.03
C ILE A 250 5.83 7.81 -6.78
N HIS A 251 6.00 7.10 -7.88
CA HIS A 251 7.13 7.25 -8.79
C HIS A 251 6.67 8.04 -10.03
N GLN A 252 7.20 9.25 -10.21
CA GLN A 252 6.96 10.15 -11.36
C GLN A 252 5.48 10.27 -11.80
N PRO A 253 4.62 11.00 -11.04
CA PRO A 253 3.23 11.22 -11.44
C PRO A 253 3.11 12.24 -12.59
N SER A 254 2.08 12.08 -13.41
CA SER A 254 1.64 13.12 -14.35
C SER A 254 1.17 14.37 -13.59
N SER A 255 1.14 15.53 -14.25
CA SER A 255 0.70 16.79 -13.62
C SER A 255 -0.71 16.68 -13.02
N GLU A 256 -1.65 16.08 -13.77
CA GLU A 256 -3.02 15.85 -13.30
C GLU A 256 -3.09 14.98 -12.05
N VAL A 257 -2.25 13.93 -11.98
CA VAL A 257 -2.18 13.05 -10.81
C VAL A 257 -1.53 13.77 -9.63
N PHE A 258 -0.50 14.59 -9.89
CA PHE A 258 0.19 15.34 -8.85
C PHE A 258 -0.72 16.33 -8.12
N GLU A 259 -1.62 17.00 -8.85
CA GLU A 259 -2.60 17.94 -8.29
C GLU A 259 -3.65 17.29 -7.37
N LEU A 260 -3.79 15.96 -7.42
CA LEU A 260 -4.71 15.23 -6.54
C LEU A 260 -4.15 15.05 -5.12
N PHE A 261 -2.85 15.23 -4.91
CA PHE A 261 -2.22 15.07 -3.60
C PHE A 261 -2.37 16.32 -2.74
N ASP A 262 -2.80 16.13 -1.49
CA ASP A 262 -2.91 17.23 -0.54
C ASP A 262 -1.54 17.51 0.10
N ASN A 263 -0.85 16.45 0.54
CA ASN A 263 0.46 16.53 1.20
C ASN A 263 1.54 15.81 0.40
N LEU A 264 2.77 16.32 0.47
CA LEU A 264 3.95 15.80 -0.21
C LEU A 264 5.10 15.60 0.77
N THR A 265 5.73 14.43 0.68
CA THR A 265 7.01 14.09 1.34
C THR A 265 8.04 13.80 0.25
N LEU A 266 9.07 14.63 0.12
CA LEU A 266 10.17 14.41 -0.81
C LEU A 266 11.38 13.82 -0.09
N LEU A 267 11.89 12.70 -0.62
CA LEU A 267 13.01 11.96 -0.06
C LEU A 267 14.14 11.84 -1.07
N SER A 268 15.40 12.01 -0.63
CA SER A 268 16.58 11.63 -1.39
C SER A 268 17.66 11.06 -0.49
N GLY A 269 18.21 9.90 -0.86
CA GLY A 269 19.24 9.21 -0.08
C GLY A 269 18.89 8.97 1.39
N GLY A 270 17.60 8.76 1.71
CA GLY A 270 17.14 8.56 3.08
C GLY A 270 16.89 9.83 3.89
N LYS A 271 17.12 11.01 3.31
CA LYS A 271 16.93 12.31 3.95
C LYS A 271 15.63 12.95 3.49
N LEU A 272 15.02 13.71 4.39
CA LEU A 272 13.87 14.55 4.08
C LEU A 272 14.33 15.81 3.34
N ILE A 273 13.78 16.04 2.16
CA ILE A 273 14.04 17.24 1.37
C ILE A 273 12.94 18.27 1.62
N PHE A 274 11.70 17.81 1.66
CA PHE A 274 10.54 18.67 1.90
C PHE A 274 9.40 17.83 2.48
N PHE A 275 8.64 18.42 3.39
CA PHE A 275 7.38 17.88 3.89
C PHE A 275 6.39 19.02 4.11
N GLY A 276 5.17 18.86 3.60
CA GLY A 276 4.11 19.85 3.73
C GLY A 276 3.06 19.73 2.63
N GLU A 277 2.30 20.79 2.39
CA GLU A 277 1.32 20.82 1.30
C GLU A 277 2.00 20.67 -0.07
N ALA A 278 1.39 19.90 -0.97
CA ALA A 278 1.96 19.65 -2.30
C ALA A 278 2.13 20.95 -3.12
N LYS A 279 1.23 21.92 -2.92
CA LYS A 279 1.27 23.24 -3.59
C LYS A 279 2.43 24.12 -3.12
N ALA A 280 2.78 24.03 -1.83
CA ALA A 280 3.86 24.83 -1.22
C ALA A 280 5.26 24.35 -1.64
N ALA A 281 5.38 23.13 -2.17
CA ALA A 281 6.66 22.58 -2.62
C ALA A 281 7.36 23.47 -3.67
N ASN A 282 6.60 24.06 -4.61
CA ASN A 282 7.19 24.90 -5.65
C ASN A 282 7.79 26.21 -5.10
N GLU A 283 7.14 26.80 -4.09
CA GLU A 283 7.63 28.00 -3.41
C GLU A 283 8.91 27.70 -2.60
N HIS A 284 8.95 26.56 -1.93
CA HIS A 284 10.15 26.10 -1.21
C HIS A 284 11.35 25.94 -2.15
N PHE A 285 11.16 25.27 -3.30
CA PHE A 285 12.21 25.10 -4.30
C PHE A 285 12.68 26.44 -4.90
N THR A 286 11.76 27.37 -5.11
CA THR A 286 12.09 28.73 -5.59
C THR A 286 12.94 29.49 -4.58
N THR A 287 12.57 29.42 -3.29
CA THR A 287 13.30 30.06 -2.17
C THR A 287 14.70 29.47 -2.00
N ALA A 288 14.85 28.16 -2.22
CA ALA A 288 16.13 27.48 -2.19
C ALA A 288 17.04 27.77 -3.42
N GLY A 289 16.56 28.54 -4.40
CA GLY A 289 17.31 28.92 -5.60
C GLY A 289 17.14 27.97 -6.80
N PHE A 290 16.15 27.06 -6.76
CA PHE A 290 15.88 26.07 -7.81
C PHE A 290 14.44 26.17 -8.35
N PRO A 291 14.03 27.32 -8.93
CA PRO A 291 12.67 27.51 -9.42
C PRO A 291 12.30 26.51 -10.52
N CYS A 292 11.04 26.06 -10.52
CA CYS A 292 10.54 25.19 -11.59
C CYS A 292 10.37 25.98 -12.90
N PRO A 293 10.85 25.47 -14.05
CA PRO A 293 10.57 26.07 -15.36
C PRO A 293 9.07 26.10 -15.67
N SER A 294 8.61 27.14 -16.37
CA SER A 294 7.18 27.39 -16.64
C SER A 294 6.47 26.33 -17.50
N LEU A 295 7.21 25.60 -18.34
CA LEU A 295 6.68 24.56 -19.23
C LEU A 295 7.02 23.14 -18.75
N ARG A 296 7.43 22.99 -17.49
CA ARG A 296 7.82 21.70 -16.93
C ARG A 296 6.83 21.27 -15.84
N ASN A 297 6.57 19.97 -15.78
CA ASN A 297 5.83 19.39 -14.67
C ASN A 297 6.63 19.57 -13.36
N PRO A 298 6.06 20.18 -12.30
CA PRO A 298 6.74 20.35 -11.02
C PRO A 298 7.24 19.03 -10.44
N SER A 299 6.47 17.95 -10.57
CA SER A 299 6.83 16.63 -10.03
C SER A 299 8.12 16.09 -10.66
N ASP A 300 8.31 16.30 -11.97
CA ASP A 300 9.52 15.92 -12.71
C ASP A 300 10.71 16.81 -12.32
N HIS A 301 10.47 18.12 -12.15
CA HIS A 301 11.50 19.05 -11.70
C HIS A 301 12.07 18.67 -10.34
N PHE A 302 11.19 18.40 -9.35
CA PHE A 302 11.62 17.99 -8.01
C PHE A 302 12.45 16.71 -8.04
N LEU A 303 12.02 15.70 -8.81
CA LEU A 303 12.73 14.43 -8.91
C LEU A 303 14.07 14.57 -9.63
N ARG A 304 14.14 15.38 -10.69
CA ARG A 304 15.40 15.67 -11.38
C ARG A 304 16.40 16.38 -10.47
N ALA A 305 15.93 17.32 -9.64
CA ALA A 305 16.78 18.08 -8.75
C ALA A 305 17.45 17.25 -7.66
N ILE A 306 16.79 16.17 -7.22
CA ILE A 306 17.23 15.36 -6.09
C ILE A 306 17.81 13.99 -6.51
N ASN A 307 17.85 13.68 -7.81
CA ASN A 307 18.31 12.39 -8.32
C ASN A 307 19.79 12.43 -8.75
N SER A 308 20.62 11.64 -8.06
CA SER A 308 22.06 11.54 -8.31
C SER A 308 22.41 10.79 -9.60
N ASP A 309 21.49 10.00 -10.16
CA ASP A 309 21.76 9.20 -11.35
C ASP A 309 22.01 10.09 -12.58
N PHE A 310 21.43 11.29 -12.60
CA PHE A 310 21.68 12.27 -13.66
C PHE A 310 23.14 12.75 -13.68
N ASP A 311 23.82 12.80 -12.54
CA ASP A 311 25.23 13.17 -12.49
C ASP A 311 26.12 12.09 -13.14
N GLN A 312 25.79 10.82 -12.94
CA GLN A 312 26.49 9.70 -13.58
C GLN A 312 26.30 9.74 -15.10
N VAL A 313 25.05 9.95 -15.53
CA VAL A 313 24.71 10.07 -16.96
C VAL A 313 25.46 11.23 -17.61
N LYS A 314 25.48 12.42 -16.98
CA LYS A 314 26.26 13.57 -17.44
C LYS A 314 27.75 13.26 -17.54
N SER A 315 28.33 12.60 -16.54
CA SER A 315 29.75 12.25 -16.54
C SER A 315 30.12 11.30 -17.70
N ASN A 316 29.23 10.36 -18.03
CA ASN A 316 29.41 9.46 -19.18
C ASN A 316 29.29 10.19 -20.52
N PHE A 317 28.35 11.13 -20.65
CA PHE A 317 28.15 11.88 -21.90
C PHE A 317 29.18 12.99 -22.13
N ASN A 318 29.73 13.60 -21.09
CA ASN A 318 30.80 14.61 -21.22
C ASN A 318 32.09 14.02 -21.84
N CYS A 319 32.27 12.69 -21.83
CA CYS A 319 33.33 11.99 -22.57
C CYS A 319 33.03 11.78 -24.07
N SER A 320 31.79 11.96 -24.52
CA SER A 320 31.40 11.94 -25.94
C SER A 320 31.05 13.36 -26.38
N SER A 321 32.08 14.11 -26.76
CA SER A 321 31.97 15.43 -27.38
C SER A 321 31.08 15.37 -28.63
N ASN A 322 29.79 15.77 -28.53
CA ASN A 322 28.97 16.23 -29.68
C ASN A 322 27.55 16.76 -29.33
N PHE A 323 27.26 17.22 -28.10
CA PHE A 323 25.96 17.85 -27.80
C PHE A 323 26.14 19.18 -27.03
N ARG A 324 26.50 20.24 -27.77
CA ARG A 324 26.63 21.62 -27.23
C ARG A 324 25.35 22.46 -27.33
N ASP A 325 24.28 21.96 -27.94
CA ASP A 325 23.12 22.78 -28.33
C ASP A 325 21.91 22.74 -27.39
N LEU A 326 22.04 22.21 -26.16
CA LEU A 326 20.96 22.27 -25.15
C LEU A 326 21.34 23.04 -23.88
N GLU A 327 22.31 23.96 -23.97
CA GLU A 327 22.61 24.93 -22.91
C GLU A 327 21.51 26.01 -22.85
N ARG A 328 20.36 25.68 -22.25
CA ARG A 328 19.48 26.69 -21.64
C ARG A 328 19.52 26.51 -20.12
N VAL A 329 20.44 27.27 -19.52
CA VAL A 329 20.38 27.85 -18.16
C VAL A 329 19.59 27.04 -17.14
N ASP A 330 20.12 25.91 -16.70
CA ASP A 330 19.61 25.25 -15.49
C ASP A 330 20.75 25.26 -14.45
N MET A 331 20.59 25.99 -13.33
CA MET A 331 21.63 26.01 -12.26
C MET A 331 21.90 24.60 -11.72
N LEU A 332 20.92 23.72 -11.87
CA LEU A 332 20.98 22.28 -11.63
C LEU A 332 22.06 21.54 -12.43
N ASP A 333 22.55 22.11 -13.54
CA ASP A 333 23.62 21.49 -14.34
C ASP A 333 25.04 21.85 -13.88
N LYS A 334 25.17 22.88 -13.03
CA LYS A 334 26.48 23.37 -12.56
C LYS A 334 26.92 22.79 -11.22
N MET A 335 26.00 22.24 -10.43
CA MET A 335 26.26 21.73 -9.08
C MET A 335 26.02 20.22 -9.01
N SER A 336 26.77 19.54 -8.12
CA SER A 336 26.53 18.13 -7.85
C SER A 336 25.20 17.93 -7.12
N THR A 337 24.45 16.86 -7.42
CA THR A 337 23.16 16.57 -6.76
C THR A 337 23.31 16.46 -5.24
N ASN A 338 24.44 15.95 -4.75
CA ASN A 338 24.71 15.88 -3.30
C ASN A 338 24.77 17.26 -2.63
N GLN A 339 25.24 18.29 -3.33
CA GLN A 339 25.21 19.67 -2.84
C GLN A 339 23.79 20.24 -2.87
N VAL A 340 23.04 19.99 -3.94
CA VAL A 340 21.63 20.42 -4.07
C VAL A 340 20.78 19.82 -2.96
N VAL A 341 20.93 18.52 -2.70
CA VAL A 341 20.24 17.81 -1.60
C VAL A 341 20.58 18.41 -0.23
N ARG A 342 21.84 18.79 0.01
CA ARG A 342 22.22 19.46 1.27
C ARG A 342 21.56 20.83 1.40
N ILE A 343 21.65 21.66 0.36
CA ILE A 343 21.06 23.01 0.36
C ILE A 343 19.54 22.92 0.60
N LEU A 344 18.85 22.01 -0.08
CA LEU A 344 17.40 21.83 0.11
C LEU A 344 17.05 21.30 1.50
N SER A 345 17.79 20.30 2.01
CA SER A 345 17.60 19.77 3.36
C SER A 345 17.82 20.85 4.43
N ASP A 346 18.87 21.66 4.30
CA ASP A 346 19.19 22.74 5.24
C ASP A 346 18.18 23.89 5.13
N SER A 347 17.74 24.21 3.91
CA SER A 347 16.66 25.17 3.68
C SER A 347 15.36 24.72 4.34
N TYR A 348 15.00 23.45 4.21
CA TYR A 348 13.79 22.91 4.84
C TYR A 348 13.86 22.97 6.37
N GLN A 349 14.97 22.55 6.97
CA GLN A 349 15.14 22.59 8.44
C GLN A 349 15.04 24.02 9.01
N ASN A 350 15.48 25.03 8.25
CA ASN A 350 15.39 26.43 8.65
C ASN A 350 14.09 27.12 8.20
N SER A 351 13.20 26.42 7.49
CA SER A 351 11.97 26.99 6.94
C SER A 351 10.80 26.98 7.93
N GLU A 352 9.82 27.84 7.68
CA GLU A 352 8.55 27.86 8.41
C GLU A 352 7.79 26.53 8.28
N TYR A 353 7.98 25.78 7.19
CA TYR A 353 7.34 24.49 6.97
C TYR A 353 7.74 23.44 8.02
N ALA A 354 9.03 23.36 8.36
CA ALA A 354 9.51 22.43 9.38
C ALA A 354 8.99 22.81 10.78
N ALA A 355 8.96 24.12 11.08
CA ALA A 355 8.41 24.62 12.34
C ALA A 355 6.90 24.36 12.44
N ALA A 356 6.14 24.59 11.37
CA ALA A 356 4.72 24.30 11.30
C ALA A 356 4.42 22.80 11.44
N ALA A 357 5.22 21.94 10.79
CA ALA A 357 5.10 20.49 10.93
C ALA A 357 5.33 20.03 12.37
N MET A 358 6.34 20.56 13.05
CA MET A 358 6.60 20.27 14.46
C MET A 358 5.50 20.78 15.38
N SER A 359 4.99 21.99 15.15
CA SER A 359 3.84 22.53 15.90
C SER A 359 2.63 21.61 15.76
N ARG A 360 2.33 21.18 14.54
CA ARG A 360 1.19 20.31 14.27
C ARG A 360 1.36 18.93 14.90
N ILE A 361 2.56 18.36 14.88
CA ILE A 361 2.86 17.10 15.59
C ILE A 361 2.57 17.27 17.08
N ASN A 362 3.04 18.35 17.71
CA ASN A 362 2.80 18.62 19.12
C ASN A 362 1.30 18.77 19.45
N GLU A 363 0.53 19.41 18.58
CA GLU A 363 -0.93 19.48 18.71
C GLU A 363 -1.58 18.10 18.66
N ILE A 364 -1.17 17.25 17.70
CA ILE A 364 -1.70 15.88 17.57
C ILE A 364 -1.33 15.02 18.81
N LEU A 365 -0.15 15.24 19.39
CA LEU A 365 0.26 14.56 20.63
C LEU A 365 -0.60 14.98 21.83
N GLN A 366 -1.06 16.23 21.87
CA GLN A 366 -1.96 16.72 22.92
C GLN A 366 -3.41 16.26 22.71
N MET A 367 -3.84 16.13 21.45
CA MET A 367 -5.12 15.51 21.10
C MET A 367 -5.03 14.00 21.35
N GLN A 368 -5.21 13.57 22.61
CA GLN A 368 -5.40 12.15 22.93
C GLN A 368 -6.60 11.62 22.15
N GLY A 369 -6.35 10.92 21.04
CA GLY A 369 -7.40 10.29 20.26
C GLY A 369 -7.80 8.96 20.89
N THR A 370 -8.96 8.43 20.50
CA THR A 370 -9.43 7.14 21.01
C THR A 370 -8.44 6.04 20.66
N VAL A 371 -8.09 5.20 21.64
CA VAL A 371 -7.36 3.95 21.41
C VAL A 371 -8.18 3.10 20.45
N LEU A 372 -7.58 2.77 19.31
CA LEU A 372 -8.20 1.93 18.30
C LEU A 372 -8.16 0.50 18.80
N GLU A 373 -9.21 0.04 19.47
CA GLU A 373 -9.40 -1.38 19.71
C GLU A 373 -9.61 -2.06 18.36
N GLY A 374 -8.72 -3.01 18.04
CA GLY A 374 -8.84 -3.82 16.84
C GLY A 374 -10.12 -4.65 16.89
N SER A 375 -11.14 -4.20 16.18
CA SER A 375 -12.32 -5.04 15.91
C SER A 375 -11.98 -6.03 14.79
N GLY A 376 -11.11 -7.00 15.08
CA GLY A 376 -10.68 -8.02 14.14
C GLY A 376 -11.07 -9.41 14.60
N SER A 377 -12.31 -9.84 14.31
CA SER A 377 -12.62 -11.27 14.33
C SER A 377 -11.93 -11.89 13.12
N GLU A 378 -10.87 -12.65 13.36
CA GLU A 378 -10.44 -13.67 12.41
C GLU A 378 -11.56 -14.70 12.26
N ALA A 379 -11.85 -15.12 11.02
CA ALA A 379 -12.73 -16.25 10.80
C ALA A 379 -12.20 -17.45 11.61
N SER A 380 -13.09 -18.27 12.18
CA SER A 380 -12.65 -19.47 12.93
C SER A 380 -11.74 -20.34 12.07
N PHE A 381 -10.76 -21.01 12.68
CA PHE A 381 -9.79 -21.86 11.97
C PHE A 381 -10.47 -22.84 10.99
N LEU A 382 -11.59 -23.45 11.40
CA LEU A 382 -12.37 -24.34 10.54
C LEU A 382 -12.97 -23.63 9.33
N LYS A 383 -13.50 -22.41 9.50
CA LYS A 383 -14.00 -21.60 8.39
C LYS A 383 -12.88 -21.20 7.45
N GLN A 384 -11.71 -20.79 7.98
CA GLN A 384 -10.53 -20.49 7.18
C GLN A 384 -10.10 -21.72 6.37
N CYS A 385 -9.93 -22.87 7.02
CA CYS A 385 -9.53 -24.12 6.39
C CYS A 385 -10.51 -24.53 5.28
N SER A 386 -11.83 -24.51 5.56
CA SER A 386 -12.87 -24.82 4.59
C SER A 386 -12.84 -23.87 3.38
N THR A 387 -12.74 -22.57 3.63
CA THR A 387 -12.70 -21.54 2.57
C THR A 387 -11.45 -21.66 1.71
N LEU A 388 -10.28 -21.88 2.33
CA LEU A 388 -9.01 -22.07 1.63
C LEU A 388 -8.99 -23.38 0.82
N THR A 389 -9.56 -24.45 1.36
CA THR A 389 -9.65 -25.75 0.69
C THR A 389 -10.56 -25.63 -0.53
N ARG A 390 -11.72 -24.99 -0.39
CA ARG A 390 -12.63 -24.71 -1.51
C ARG A 390 -11.95 -23.84 -2.58
N ARG A 391 -11.28 -22.77 -2.18
CA ARG A 391 -10.53 -21.88 -3.09
C ARG A 391 -9.45 -22.66 -3.84
N SER A 392 -8.68 -23.49 -3.13
CA SER A 392 -7.61 -24.32 -3.69
C SER A 392 -8.17 -25.36 -4.67
N PHE A 393 -9.28 -26.02 -4.32
CA PHE A 393 -9.95 -26.98 -5.19
C PHE A 393 -10.44 -26.32 -6.49
N VAL A 394 -11.10 -25.15 -6.41
CA VAL A 394 -11.54 -24.42 -7.60
C VAL A 394 -10.35 -24.02 -8.47
N ASN A 395 -9.29 -23.46 -7.87
CA ASN A 395 -8.06 -23.11 -8.59
C ASN A 395 -7.47 -24.33 -9.30
N MET A 396 -7.33 -25.46 -8.59
CA MET A 396 -6.72 -26.67 -9.14
C MET A 396 -7.58 -27.34 -10.21
N SER A 397 -8.91 -27.27 -10.10
CA SER A 397 -9.83 -27.80 -11.13
C SER A 397 -9.79 -27.01 -12.44
N ARG A 398 -9.48 -25.71 -12.37
CA ARG A 398 -9.44 -24.82 -13.54
C ARG A 398 -8.04 -24.71 -14.15
N ASP A 399 -6.99 -24.99 -13.39
CA ASP A 399 -5.62 -25.10 -13.90
C ASP A 399 -5.40 -26.47 -14.55
N ILE A 400 -5.97 -26.61 -15.75
CA ILE A 400 -5.92 -27.85 -16.53
C ILE A 400 -4.45 -28.21 -16.84
N GLY A 401 -3.62 -27.22 -17.17
CA GLY A 401 -2.24 -27.46 -17.58
C GLY A 401 -1.41 -28.12 -16.48
N TYR A 402 -1.48 -27.61 -15.25
CA TYR A 402 -0.67 -28.12 -14.15
C TYR A 402 -1.17 -29.49 -13.64
N TYR A 403 -2.47 -29.64 -13.43
CA TYR A 403 -3.02 -30.87 -12.84
C TYR A 403 -2.98 -32.06 -13.80
N TRP A 404 -3.42 -31.87 -15.05
CA TRP A 404 -3.44 -32.96 -16.03
C TRP A 404 -2.03 -33.39 -16.43
N LEU A 405 -1.08 -32.46 -16.56
CA LEU A 405 0.32 -32.80 -16.80
C LEU A 405 0.86 -33.69 -15.68
N ARG A 406 0.58 -33.34 -14.42
CA ARG A 406 1.02 -34.13 -13.27
C ARG A 406 0.38 -35.51 -13.23
N LEU A 407 -0.91 -35.60 -13.52
CA LEU A 407 -1.63 -36.88 -13.62
C LEU A 407 -1.03 -37.78 -14.71
N VAL A 408 -0.76 -37.24 -15.90
CA VAL A 408 -0.13 -37.96 -17.01
C VAL A 408 1.29 -38.42 -16.64
N ILE A 409 2.08 -37.57 -15.97
CA ILE A 409 3.42 -37.96 -15.48
C ILE A 409 3.30 -39.13 -14.50
N TYR A 410 2.35 -39.10 -13.57
CA TYR A 410 2.16 -40.20 -12.61
C TYR A 410 1.67 -41.48 -13.27
N ILE A 411 0.75 -41.39 -14.23
CA ILE A 411 0.30 -42.56 -15.00
C ILE A 411 1.47 -43.16 -15.78
N THR A 412 2.26 -42.33 -16.46
CA THR A 412 3.45 -42.77 -17.21
C THR A 412 4.47 -43.42 -16.28
N LEU A 413 4.78 -42.81 -15.14
CA LEU A 413 5.72 -43.35 -14.16
C LEU A 413 5.23 -44.66 -13.55
N SER A 414 3.93 -44.77 -13.28
CA SER A 414 3.29 -46.00 -12.81
C SER A 414 3.33 -47.10 -13.87
N LEU A 415 3.14 -46.77 -15.15
CA LEU A 415 3.25 -47.72 -16.26
C LEU A 415 4.70 -48.16 -16.49
N CYS A 416 5.68 -47.25 -16.40
CA CYS A 416 7.09 -47.59 -16.49
C CYS A 416 7.53 -48.52 -15.35
N LEU A 417 7.17 -48.19 -14.10
CA LEU A 417 7.39 -49.09 -12.96
C LEU A 417 6.66 -50.42 -13.16
N GLY A 418 5.38 -50.39 -13.52
CA GLY A 418 4.62 -51.61 -13.80
C GLY A 418 5.27 -52.49 -14.85
N SER A 419 5.80 -51.91 -15.93
CA SER A 419 6.48 -52.62 -17.01
C SER A 419 7.84 -53.19 -16.61
N ILE A 420 8.64 -52.47 -15.80
CA ILE A 420 9.94 -52.96 -15.32
C ILE A 420 9.75 -54.19 -14.42
N PHE A 421 8.71 -54.18 -13.60
CA PHE A 421 8.44 -55.25 -12.63
C PHE A 421 7.52 -56.36 -13.19
N LEU A 422 7.03 -56.23 -14.44
CA LEU A 422 6.15 -57.22 -15.10
C LEU A 422 6.89 -58.50 -15.56
N HIS A 423 8.21 -58.47 -15.62
CA HIS A 423 9.05 -59.62 -16.01
C HIS A 423 9.86 -60.21 -14.84
N LEU A 424 9.45 -59.93 -13.60
CA LEU A 424 10.00 -60.65 -12.45
C LEU A 424 9.29 -61.99 -12.34
N ASP A 425 9.88 -63.01 -12.94
CA ASP A 425 9.51 -64.40 -12.65
C ASP A 425 9.68 -64.67 -11.14
N PHE A 426 8.81 -65.52 -10.57
CA PHE A 426 8.81 -65.94 -9.16
C PHE A 426 10.03 -66.81 -8.77
N SER A 427 11.21 -66.54 -9.32
CA SER A 427 12.47 -67.21 -9.00
C SER A 427 13.25 -66.42 -7.94
N TYR A 428 14.01 -67.11 -7.09
CA TYR A 428 14.78 -66.54 -5.98
C TYR A 428 15.75 -65.41 -6.40
N SER A 429 16.19 -65.38 -7.66
CA SER A 429 17.02 -64.32 -8.25
C SER A 429 16.31 -62.96 -8.31
N SER A 430 14.99 -62.96 -8.46
CA SER A 430 14.13 -61.77 -8.58
C SER A 430 13.95 -61.03 -7.26
N ILE A 431 14.01 -61.77 -6.14
CA ILE A 431 13.92 -61.24 -4.77
C ILE A 431 15.21 -60.46 -4.42
N MET A 432 16.38 -60.92 -4.89
CA MET A 432 17.66 -60.21 -4.73
C MET A 432 17.75 -58.92 -5.56
N VAL A 433 17.13 -58.86 -6.74
CA VAL A 433 17.09 -57.63 -7.57
C VAL A 433 16.20 -56.56 -6.92
N CYS A 434 15.06 -56.95 -6.32
CA CYS A 434 14.22 -56.03 -5.57
C CYS A 434 14.89 -55.48 -4.30
N THR A 435 15.65 -56.31 -3.57
CA THR A 435 16.42 -55.84 -2.42
C THR A 435 17.62 -54.98 -2.85
N SER A 436 18.30 -55.30 -3.94
CA SER A 436 19.45 -54.53 -4.42
C SER A 436 19.06 -53.17 -5.03
N GLY A 437 17.92 -53.07 -5.73
CA GLY A 437 17.39 -51.79 -6.25
C GLY A 437 16.87 -50.85 -5.13
N SER A 438 16.40 -51.43 -4.03
CA SER A 438 16.01 -50.68 -2.82
C SER A 438 17.24 -50.15 -2.07
N ILE A 439 18.37 -50.88 -2.10
CA ILE A 439 19.61 -50.48 -1.41
C ILE A 439 20.39 -49.41 -2.19
N THR A 440 20.36 -49.41 -3.53
CA THR A 440 21.03 -48.38 -4.36
C THR A 440 20.29 -47.04 -4.37
N SER A 441 18.97 -47.03 -4.20
CA SER A 441 18.20 -45.79 -3.98
C SER A 441 18.41 -45.20 -2.58
N SER A 442 18.64 -46.03 -1.55
CA SER A 442 18.98 -45.53 -0.20
C SER A 442 20.44 -45.07 -0.03
N THR A 443 21.37 -45.51 -0.89
CA THR A 443 22.79 -45.08 -0.84
C THR A 443 23.07 -43.86 -1.71
N SER A 444 22.22 -43.55 -2.69
CA SER A 444 22.30 -42.28 -3.44
C SER A 444 21.66 -41.10 -2.70
N SER A 445 20.70 -41.35 -1.79
CA SER A 445 20.12 -40.31 -0.92
C SER A 445 20.99 -39.94 0.29
N SER A 446 21.97 -40.77 0.67
CA SER A 446 22.89 -40.46 1.78
C SER A 446 24.17 -39.73 1.35
N ARG A 447 24.58 -39.80 0.07
CA ARG A 447 25.75 -39.09 -0.46
C ARG A 447 25.50 -37.65 -0.93
N SER A 448 24.25 -37.19 -1.00
CA SER A 448 23.89 -35.81 -1.37
C SER A 448 23.62 -34.88 -0.17
N SER A 449 23.77 -35.36 1.08
CA SER A 449 23.67 -34.52 2.29
C SER A 449 25.03 -34.12 2.89
N SER A 450 26.15 -34.47 2.23
CA SER A 450 27.49 -34.05 2.63
C SER A 450 28.31 -33.60 1.43
N ARG A 451 27.92 -32.48 0.81
CA ARG A 451 28.80 -31.56 0.09
C ARG A 451 28.13 -30.20 -0.08
#